data_AF-A0A1E9DHS8-F1
#
_entry.id   AF-A0A1E9DHS8-F1
#
_cell.length_a   1.000
_cell.length_b   1.000
_cell.length_c   1.000
_cell.angle_alpha   90.00
_cell.angle_beta   90.00
_cell.angle_gamma   90.00
#
_symmetry.space_group_name_H-M   'P 1'
#
loop_
_entity.id
_entity.type
_entity.pdbx_description
1 polymer ?
#
loop_
_entity_poly.entity_id
_entity_poly.type
_entity_poly.pdbx_seq_one_letter_code
_entity_poly.pdbx_strand_id
1 'polypeptide(L)'
;MAKKRYLEINGKEIEVSEEVYKEYMKPIWREKKRIQRAYKNLEELQDKDRIKTATEKNGNYVQAGSLETGFVETKEYGLPLSLDVAEEEYDFEVTSVKNTEDIVTYKLLEEAFLEIISEFSERDKKVLKLLFLYEMKEREVAEVVGISQKTVNNIKNKHLPKIQEKLRPWKK
;
A
#
# COMPACT_ATOMS: atom_id res chain seq x y z
N MET A 1 -18.34 15.11 53.82
CA MET A 1 -19.39 14.23 53.26
C MET A 1 -18.85 13.60 51.99
N ALA A 2 -18.67 12.28 51.95
CA ALA A 2 -18.22 11.61 50.73
C ALA A 2 -19.28 11.75 49.65
N LYS A 3 -18.90 12.26 48.46
CA LYS A 3 -19.81 12.35 47.32
C LYS A 3 -20.09 10.93 46.84
N LYS A 4 -21.34 10.49 46.98
CA LYS A 4 -21.82 9.22 46.41
C LYS A 4 -21.59 9.21 44.90
N ARG A 5 -21.07 8.12 44.36
CA ARG A 5 -20.80 7.93 42.93
C ARG A 5 -21.70 6.80 42.42
N TYR A 6 -22.20 6.97 41.21
CA TYR A 6 -23.11 6.01 40.58
C TYR A 6 -22.52 5.56 39.24
N LEU A 7 -22.63 4.27 38.94
CA LEU A 7 -22.36 3.71 37.63
C LEU A 7 -23.66 3.15 37.07
N GLU A 8 -23.91 3.44 35.80
CA GLU A 8 -25.05 2.91 35.08
C GLU A 8 -24.60 1.70 34.26
N ILE A 9 -25.04 0.51 34.64
CA ILE A 9 -24.74 -0.75 33.94
C ILE A 9 -26.08 -1.38 33.56
N ASN A 10 -26.33 -1.57 32.27
CA ASN A 10 -27.58 -2.13 31.73
C ASN A 10 -28.85 -1.38 32.18
N GLY A 11 -28.80 -0.05 32.28
CA GLY A 11 -29.93 0.80 32.67
C GLY A 11 -30.29 0.78 34.16
N LYS A 12 -29.40 0.27 35.02
CA LYS A 12 -29.55 0.32 36.49
C LYS A 12 -28.42 1.12 37.11
N GLU A 13 -28.77 2.07 37.98
CA GLU A 13 -27.82 2.86 38.76
C GLU A 13 -27.35 2.07 39.99
N ILE A 14 -26.05 1.83 40.08
CA ILE A 14 -25.41 1.15 41.20
C ILE A 14 -24.53 2.16 41.94
N GLU A 15 -24.79 2.36 43.24
CA GLU A 15 -23.94 3.19 44.09
C GLU A 15 -22.61 2.46 44.32
N VAL A 16 -21.50 3.10 43.95
CA VAL A 16 -20.16 2.52 44.04
C VAL A 16 -19.22 3.42 44.84
N SER A 17 -18.15 2.82 45.37
CA SER A 17 -17.07 3.58 45.99
C SER A 17 -16.33 4.44 44.95
N GLU A 18 -15.66 5.48 45.42
CA GLU A 18 -14.91 6.38 44.54
C GLU A 18 -13.77 5.68 43.79
N GLU A 19 -13.14 4.68 44.41
CA GLU A 19 -12.09 3.87 43.81
C GLU A 19 -12.63 3.03 42.65
N VAL A 20 -13.75 2.35 42.86
CA VAL A 20 -14.43 1.54 41.83
C VAL A 20 -14.92 2.41 40.68
N TYR A 21 -15.50 3.58 40.99
CA TYR A 21 -15.92 4.55 39.98
C TYR A 21 -14.75 5.01 39.11
N LYS A 22 -13.62 5.38 39.74
CA LYS A 22 -12.43 5.85 39.02
C LYS A 22 -11.84 4.74 38.15
N GLU A 23 -11.74 3.51 38.66
CA GLU A 23 -11.16 2.40 37.90
C GLU A 23 -12.03 2.06 36.68
N TYR A 24 -13.35 2.06 36.84
CA TYR A 24 -14.31 1.87 35.75
C TYR A 24 -14.25 3.01 34.71
N MET A 25 -14.15 4.27 35.15
CA MET A 25 -14.16 5.42 34.25
C MET A 25 -12.83 5.69 33.55
N LYS A 26 -11.69 5.30 34.14
CA LYS A 26 -10.35 5.46 33.56
C LYS A 26 -10.23 4.97 32.11
N PRO A 27 -10.63 3.75 31.72
CA PRO A 27 -10.57 3.30 30.32
C PRO A 27 -11.46 4.13 29.41
N ILE A 28 -12.68 4.46 29.84
CA ILE A 28 -13.64 5.29 29.07
C ILE A 28 -13.07 6.69 28.84
N TRP A 29 -12.47 7.31 29.86
CA TRP A 29 -11.82 8.62 29.72
C TRP A 29 -10.58 8.57 28.83
N ARG A 30 -9.77 7.50 28.92
CA ARG A 30 -8.63 7.29 28.03
C ARG A 30 -9.09 7.26 26.58
N GLU A 31 -10.15 6.52 26.29
CA GLU A 31 -10.73 6.40 24.95
C GLU A 31 -11.33 7.72 24.47
N LYS A 32 -12.17 8.38 25.28
CA LYS A 32 -12.71 9.71 24.96
C LYS A 32 -11.60 10.74 24.71
N LYS A 33 -10.51 10.71 25.47
CA LYS A 33 -9.36 11.60 25.26
C LYS A 33 -8.56 11.22 24.02
N ARG A 34 -8.48 9.94 23.64
CA ARG A 34 -7.88 9.47 22.39
C ARG A 34 -8.66 10.04 21.19
N ILE A 35 -9.98 9.82 21.19
CA ILE A 35 -10.92 10.37 20.19
C ILE A 35 -10.78 11.89 20.13
N GLN A 36 -10.83 12.57 21.28
CA GLN A 36 -10.69 14.03 21.32
C GLN A 36 -9.38 14.50 20.69
N ARG A 37 -8.23 13.85 20.95
CA ARG A 37 -6.96 14.24 20.32
C ARG A 37 -6.93 13.99 18.81
N ALA A 38 -7.47 12.85 18.37
CA ALA A 38 -7.52 12.47 16.97
C ALA A 38 -8.37 13.45 16.12
N TYR A 39 -9.52 13.88 16.65
CA TYR A 39 -10.41 14.84 15.98
C TYR A 39 -10.10 16.30 16.29
N LYS A 40 -9.41 16.63 17.40
CA LYS A 40 -8.93 17.99 17.67
C LYS A 40 -7.98 18.46 16.56
N ASN A 41 -7.17 17.56 16.01
CA ASN A 41 -6.35 17.84 14.84
C ASN A 41 -7.21 18.20 13.59
N LEU A 42 -8.45 17.69 13.46
CA LEU A 42 -9.40 18.11 12.41
C LEU A 42 -9.97 19.51 12.70
N GLU A 43 -10.32 19.79 13.95
CA GLU A 43 -10.95 21.06 14.35
C GLU A 43 -9.95 22.24 14.37
N GLU A 44 -8.67 21.97 14.67
CA GLU A 44 -7.60 22.97 14.67
C GLU A 44 -7.08 23.33 13.27
N LEU A 45 -7.63 22.74 12.20
CA LEU A 45 -7.36 23.22 10.84
C LEU A 45 -7.87 24.65 10.69
N GLN A 46 -6.96 25.59 10.43
CA GLN A 46 -7.38 26.88 9.91
C GLN A 46 -8.06 26.67 8.56
N ASP A 47 -9.06 27.49 8.22
CA ASP A 47 -9.75 27.50 6.91
C ASP A 47 -8.80 27.61 5.70
N LYS A 48 -7.53 27.97 5.93
CA LYS A 48 -6.45 28.05 4.95
C LYS A 48 -5.68 26.73 4.74
N ASP A 49 -5.68 25.85 5.74
CA ASP A 49 -5.11 24.50 5.69
C ASP A 49 -6.15 23.44 5.26
N ARG A 50 -7.44 23.79 5.35
CA ARG A 50 -8.48 23.12 4.57
C ARG A 50 -8.17 23.39 3.10
N ILE A 51 -7.92 22.33 2.32
CA ILE A 51 -7.93 22.45 0.87
C ILE A 51 -9.35 22.87 0.47
N LYS A 52 -9.57 24.17 0.26
CA LYS A 52 -10.78 24.66 -0.40
C LYS A 52 -10.68 24.21 -1.85
N THR A 53 -11.18 23.03 -2.14
CA THR A 53 -11.37 22.60 -3.52
C THR A 53 -12.41 23.51 -4.16
N ALA A 54 -12.26 23.80 -5.46
CA ALA A 54 -13.03 24.81 -6.18
C ALA A 54 -14.54 24.49 -6.36
N THR A 55 -15.11 23.61 -5.54
CA THR A 55 -16.35 22.89 -5.83
C THR A 55 -17.28 22.75 -4.64
N GLU A 56 -17.40 23.76 -3.77
CA GLU A 56 -18.55 23.85 -2.84
C GLU A 56 -19.89 24.11 -3.57
N LYS A 57 -19.89 24.25 -4.91
CA LYS A 57 -21.08 24.61 -5.68
C LYS A 57 -21.84 23.44 -6.33
N ASN A 58 -21.19 22.36 -6.79
CA ASN A 58 -21.84 21.44 -7.76
C ASN A 58 -21.68 19.92 -7.49
N GLY A 59 -21.42 19.49 -6.25
CA GLY A 59 -21.67 18.09 -5.83
C GLY A 59 -20.83 16.96 -6.46
N ASN A 60 -19.76 17.26 -7.21
CA ASN A 60 -18.84 16.23 -7.73
C ASN A 60 -17.49 16.30 -7.01
N TYR A 61 -17.10 15.18 -6.39
CA TYR A 61 -15.82 15.01 -5.68
C TYR A 61 -14.68 14.88 -6.69
N VAL A 62 -13.66 15.75 -6.58
CA VAL A 62 -12.42 15.63 -7.35
C VAL A 62 -11.25 15.59 -6.37
N GLN A 63 -10.47 14.53 -6.40
CA GLN A 63 -9.31 14.34 -5.53
C GLN A 63 -8.25 15.41 -5.81
N ALA A 64 -7.73 16.04 -4.75
CA ALA A 64 -6.76 17.12 -4.86
C ALA A 64 -5.34 16.58 -5.16
N GLY A 65 -5.00 16.50 -6.43
CA GLY A 65 -3.64 16.27 -6.92
C GLY A 65 -3.61 16.35 -8.44
N SER A 66 -2.64 17.07 -9.00
CA SER A 66 -2.29 17.01 -10.42
C SER A 66 -0.89 16.39 -10.56
N LEU A 67 -0.58 15.87 -11.74
CA LEU A 67 0.74 15.30 -12.05
C LEU A 67 1.88 16.34 -11.89
N GLU A 68 1.54 17.63 -11.98
CA GLU A 68 2.48 18.76 -11.97
C GLU A 68 2.72 19.32 -10.56
N THR A 69 1.71 19.31 -9.69
CA THR A 69 1.81 19.84 -8.31
C THR A 69 2.10 18.76 -7.26
N GLY A 70 2.15 17.49 -7.68
CA GLY A 70 2.22 16.35 -6.77
C GLY A 70 0.88 16.08 -6.07
N PHE A 71 0.74 14.87 -5.54
CA PHE A 71 -0.34 14.55 -4.60
C PHE A 71 -0.05 15.30 -3.31
N VAL A 72 -1.02 16.07 -2.81
CA VAL A 72 -0.89 16.70 -1.49
C VAL A 72 -0.91 15.56 -0.47
N GLU A 73 0.11 15.50 0.40
CA GLU A 73 0.08 14.60 1.55
C GLU A 73 -1.19 14.90 2.36
N THR A 74 -2.15 14.00 2.29
CA THR A 74 -3.32 14.04 3.16
C THR A 74 -2.79 13.82 4.56
N LYS A 75 -2.62 14.89 5.35
CA LYS A 75 -2.32 14.74 6.77
C LYS A 75 -3.35 13.76 7.34
N GLU A 76 -2.88 12.74 8.05
CA GLU A 76 -3.74 11.72 8.63
C GLU A 76 -4.61 12.37 9.72
N TYR A 77 -5.86 12.69 9.36
CA TYR A 77 -6.82 13.28 10.28
C TYR A 77 -7.83 12.22 10.72
N GLY A 78 -8.21 12.25 12.00
CA GLY A 78 -9.20 11.33 12.56
C GLY A 78 -8.56 10.10 13.23
N LEU A 79 -9.40 9.18 13.69
CA LEU A 79 -8.92 7.88 14.20
C LEU A 79 -8.54 7.01 13.00
N PRO A 80 -7.44 6.23 13.09
CA PRO A 80 -7.17 5.23 12.07
C PRO A 80 -8.35 4.27 12.00
N LEU A 81 -8.99 4.19 10.83
CA LEU A 81 -10.05 3.24 10.56
C LEU A 81 -9.45 1.83 10.58
N SER A 82 -9.85 0.99 11.53
CA SER A 82 -9.45 -0.42 11.52
C SER A 82 -10.17 -1.13 10.37
N LEU A 83 -9.53 -2.18 9.84
CA LEU A 83 -10.11 -3.00 8.79
C LEU A 83 -11.43 -3.62 9.26
N ASP A 84 -11.48 -4.13 10.49
CA ASP A 84 -12.67 -4.73 11.08
C ASP A 84 -13.87 -3.74 11.11
N VAL A 85 -13.62 -2.47 11.45
CA VAL A 85 -14.69 -1.45 11.50
C VAL A 85 -15.13 -1.03 10.09
N ALA A 86 -14.19 -0.99 9.14
CA ALA A 86 -14.52 -0.71 7.74
C ALA A 86 -15.45 -1.79 7.16
N GLU A 87 -15.18 -3.06 7.47
CA GLU A 87 -16.01 -4.18 7.06
C GLU A 87 -17.37 -4.18 7.77
N GLU A 88 -17.40 -4.10 9.11
CA GLU A 88 -18.64 -4.21 9.89
C GLU A 88 -19.60 -3.02 9.73
N GLU A 89 -19.08 -1.78 9.72
CA GLU A 89 -19.92 -0.57 9.70
C GLU A 89 -20.21 -0.06 8.29
N TYR A 90 -19.28 -0.24 7.35
CA TYR A 90 -19.36 0.34 6.01
C TYR A 90 -19.49 -0.69 4.90
N ASP A 91 -19.55 -1.99 5.23
CA ASP A 91 -19.61 -3.11 4.27
C ASP A 91 -18.48 -3.00 3.23
N PHE A 92 -17.34 -2.46 3.66
CA PHE A 92 -16.20 -2.19 2.80
C PHE A 92 -15.23 -3.37 2.82
N GLU A 93 -15.23 -4.14 1.74
CA GLU A 93 -14.30 -5.25 1.55
C GLU A 93 -13.13 -4.85 0.63
N VAL A 94 -11.90 -4.99 1.12
CA VAL A 94 -10.69 -4.75 0.31
C VAL A 94 -10.50 -5.94 -0.64
N THR A 95 -11.04 -5.83 -1.86
CA THR A 95 -10.75 -6.83 -2.89
C THR A 95 -9.37 -6.57 -3.49
N SER A 96 -8.46 -7.53 -3.33
CA SER A 96 -7.22 -7.49 -4.10
C SER A 96 -7.54 -7.71 -5.58
N VAL A 97 -7.27 -6.71 -6.42
CA VAL A 97 -7.41 -6.82 -7.88
C VAL A 97 -6.44 -7.86 -8.46
N LYS A 98 -5.36 -8.19 -7.73
CA LYS A 98 -4.32 -9.12 -8.17
C LYS A 98 -4.37 -10.41 -7.35
N ASN A 99 -4.31 -11.54 -8.04
CA ASN A 99 -4.13 -12.83 -7.42
C ASN A 99 -2.71 -12.90 -6.80
N THR A 100 -2.64 -13.19 -5.50
CA THR A 100 -1.38 -13.33 -4.78
C THR A 100 -0.53 -14.49 -5.29
N GLU A 101 -1.16 -15.59 -5.71
CA GLU A 101 -0.46 -16.75 -6.26
C GLU A 101 0.27 -16.40 -7.56
N ASP A 102 -0.37 -15.62 -8.43
CA ASP A 102 0.22 -15.16 -9.70
C ASP A 102 1.43 -14.25 -9.45
N ILE A 103 1.33 -13.37 -8.45
CA ILE A 103 2.45 -12.49 -8.08
C ILE A 103 3.63 -13.31 -7.55
N VAL A 104 3.36 -14.30 -6.70
CA VAL A 104 4.41 -15.16 -6.12
C VAL A 104 5.04 -16.04 -7.18
N THR A 105 4.25 -16.65 -8.06
CA THR A 105 4.75 -17.49 -9.15
C THR A 105 5.61 -16.69 -10.13
N TYR A 106 5.20 -15.45 -10.47
CA TYR A 106 6.01 -14.56 -11.31
C TYR A 106 7.38 -14.25 -10.66
N LYS A 107 7.40 -13.90 -9.37
CA LYS A 107 8.66 -13.63 -8.65
C LYS A 107 9.59 -14.85 -8.61
N LEU A 108 9.03 -16.02 -8.35
CA LEU A 108 9.80 -17.27 -8.31
C LEU A 108 10.41 -17.60 -9.68
N LEU A 109 9.66 -17.34 -10.76
CA LEU A 109 10.14 -17.46 -12.13
C LEU A 109 11.25 -16.44 -12.45
N GLU A 110 11.09 -15.20 -12.00
CA GLU A 110 12.10 -14.14 -12.15
C GLU A 110 13.42 -14.53 -11.45
N GLU A 111 13.35 -15.01 -10.21
CA GLU A 111 14.52 -15.48 -9.46
C GLU A 111 15.24 -16.63 -10.19
N ALA A 112 14.50 -17.63 -10.63
CA ALA A 112 15.05 -18.75 -11.40
C ALA A 112 15.70 -18.28 -12.71
N PHE A 113 15.08 -17.33 -13.42
CA PHE A 113 15.67 -16.74 -14.62
C PHE A 113 16.97 -15.99 -14.30
N LEU A 114 16.99 -15.19 -13.23
CA LEU A 114 18.16 -14.43 -12.80
C LEU A 114 19.34 -15.33 -12.39
N GLU A 115 19.05 -16.47 -11.77
CA GLU A 115 20.03 -17.51 -11.43
C GLU A 115 20.65 -18.09 -12.70
N ILE A 116 19.84 -18.48 -13.69
CA ILE A 116 20.32 -19.04 -14.97
C ILE A 116 21.24 -18.07 -15.69
N ILE A 117 20.84 -16.80 -15.81
CA ILE A 117 21.66 -15.80 -16.53
C ILE A 117 22.91 -15.37 -15.75
N SER A 118 23.02 -15.71 -14.45
CA SER A 118 24.20 -15.41 -13.65
C SER A 118 25.44 -16.16 -14.13
N GLU A 119 25.25 -17.30 -14.80
CA GLU A 119 26.31 -18.11 -15.41
C GLU A 119 26.82 -17.52 -16.75
N PHE A 120 26.11 -16.56 -17.33
CA PHE A 120 26.49 -15.96 -18.61
C PHE A 120 27.43 -14.77 -18.41
N SER A 121 28.03 -14.30 -19.51
CA SER A 121 28.88 -13.11 -19.46
C SER A 121 28.09 -11.87 -19.00
N GLU A 122 28.73 -10.94 -18.30
CA GLU A 122 28.05 -9.74 -17.78
C GLU A 122 27.32 -8.94 -18.87
N ARG A 123 27.92 -8.89 -20.07
CA ARG A 123 27.32 -8.26 -21.24
C ARG A 123 26.04 -8.97 -21.67
N ASP A 124 26.09 -10.30 -21.80
CA ASP A 124 24.94 -11.11 -22.23
C ASP A 124 23.84 -11.06 -21.16
N LYS A 125 24.20 -11.12 -19.87
CA LYS A 125 23.31 -10.95 -18.73
C LYS A 125 22.58 -9.61 -18.80
N LYS A 126 23.29 -8.52 -19.05
CA LYS A 126 22.69 -7.18 -19.20
C LYS A 126 21.70 -7.12 -20.36
N VAL A 127 22.09 -7.65 -21.53
CA VAL A 127 21.23 -7.71 -22.72
C VAL A 127 19.95 -8.50 -22.46
N LEU A 128 20.06 -9.68 -21.84
CA LEU A 128 18.92 -10.55 -21.54
C LEU A 128 17.97 -9.94 -20.50
N LYS A 129 18.49 -9.27 -19.48
CA LYS A 129 17.66 -8.53 -18.51
C LYS A 129 16.85 -7.44 -19.19
N LEU A 130 17.49 -6.63 -20.03
CA LEU A 130 16.82 -5.53 -20.76
C LEU A 130 15.74 -6.05 -21.71
N LEU A 131 15.97 -7.20 -22.35
CA LEU A 131 15.00 -7.83 -23.23
C LEU A 131 13.79 -8.44 -22.50
N PHE A 132 14.03 -9.24 -21.46
CA PHE A 132 12.99 -10.10 -20.88
C PHE A 132 12.35 -9.55 -19.60
N LEU A 133 13.05 -8.74 -18.81
CA LEU A 133 12.50 -8.13 -17.59
C LEU A 133 11.96 -6.73 -17.82
N TYR A 134 12.66 -5.95 -18.65
CA TYR A 134 12.28 -4.56 -18.95
C TYR A 134 11.53 -4.41 -20.29
N GLU A 135 11.24 -5.51 -20.99
CA GLU A 135 10.49 -5.57 -22.26
C GLU A 135 11.00 -4.59 -23.35
N MET A 136 12.28 -4.23 -23.31
CA MET A 136 12.86 -3.30 -24.27
C MET A 136 13.02 -3.94 -25.64
N LYS A 137 12.89 -3.14 -26.70
CA LYS A 137 13.11 -3.62 -28.06
C LYS A 137 14.60 -3.85 -28.31
N GLU A 138 14.93 -4.81 -29.18
CA GLU A 138 16.33 -5.15 -29.51
C GLU A 138 17.17 -3.95 -30.01
N ARG A 139 16.52 -2.96 -30.66
CA ARG A 139 17.15 -1.71 -31.10
C ARG A 139 17.48 -0.78 -29.92
N GLU A 140 16.56 -0.63 -28.97
CA GLU A 140 16.77 0.18 -27.76
C GLU A 140 17.85 -0.44 -26.87
N VAL A 141 17.85 -1.78 -26.74
CA VAL A 141 18.90 -2.50 -26.00
C VAL A 141 20.27 -2.34 -26.67
N ALA A 142 20.32 -2.37 -28.00
CA ALA A 142 21.54 -2.12 -28.76
C ALA A 142 22.10 -0.73 -28.50
N GLU A 143 21.26 0.31 -28.48
CA GLU A 143 21.64 1.68 -28.14
C GLU A 143 22.16 1.79 -26.69
N VAL A 144 21.44 1.22 -25.71
CA VAL A 144 21.81 1.28 -24.28
C VAL A 144 23.11 0.54 -23.97
N VAL A 145 23.36 -0.58 -24.63
CA VAL A 145 24.57 -1.40 -24.40
C VAL A 145 25.72 -0.98 -25.33
N GLY A 146 25.46 -0.18 -26.37
CA GLY A 146 26.45 0.27 -27.34
C GLY A 146 26.90 -0.83 -28.31
N ILE A 147 26.00 -1.76 -28.67
CA ILE A 147 26.28 -2.88 -29.57
C ILE A 147 25.34 -2.87 -30.77
N SER A 148 25.68 -3.60 -31.84
CA SER A 148 24.77 -3.72 -32.98
C SER A 148 23.52 -4.52 -32.62
N GLN A 149 22.38 -4.19 -33.24
CA GLN A 149 21.14 -4.97 -33.11
C GLN A 149 21.37 -6.45 -33.47
N LYS A 150 22.22 -6.72 -34.48
CA LYS A 150 22.59 -8.08 -34.88
C LYS A 150 23.29 -8.84 -33.74
N THR A 151 24.14 -8.17 -32.97
CA THR A 151 24.80 -8.74 -31.80
C THR A 151 23.79 -9.10 -30.71
N VAL A 152 22.81 -8.23 -30.44
CA VAL A 152 21.70 -8.51 -29.51
C VAL A 152 20.94 -9.77 -29.93
N ASN A 153 20.56 -9.87 -31.21
CA ASN A 153 19.87 -11.04 -31.75
C ASN A 153 20.71 -12.33 -31.64
N ASN A 154 22.02 -12.24 -31.90
CA ASN A 154 22.92 -13.39 -31.75
C ASN A 154 23.01 -13.87 -30.29
N ILE A 155 23.11 -12.94 -29.33
CA ILE A 155 23.14 -13.25 -27.89
C ILE A 155 21.83 -13.92 -27.47
N LYS A 156 20.69 -13.36 -27.90
CA LYS A 156 19.36 -13.92 -27.66
C LYS A 156 19.27 -15.36 -28.16
N ASN A 157 19.57 -15.61 -29.43
CA ASN A 157 19.45 -16.94 -30.03
C ASN A 157 20.47 -17.95 -29.46
N LYS A 158 21.63 -17.50 -28.99
CA LYS A 158 22.64 -18.34 -28.34
C LYS A 158 22.19 -18.86 -26.98
N HIS A 159 21.57 -18.00 -26.17
CA HIS A 159 21.25 -18.31 -24.78
C HIS A 159 19.80 -18.76 -24.56
N LEU A 160 18.88 -18.40 -25.45
CA LEU A 160 17.47 -18.77 -25.36
C LEU A 160 17.24 -20.28 -25.24
N PRO A 161 17.93 -21.17 -25.99
CA PRO A 161 17.74 -22.62 -25.83
C PRO A 161 18.13 -23.11 -24.43
N LYS A 162 19.22 -22.58 -23.86
CA LYS A 162 19.70 -22.95 -22.51
C LYS A 162 18.73 -22.48 -21.43
N ILE A 163 18.21 -21.26 -21.58
CA ILE A 163 17.19 -20.71 -20.69
C ILE A 163 15.92 -21.57 -20.76
N GLN A 164 15.46 -21.90 -21.96
CA GLN A 164 14.27 -22.73 -22.17
C GLN A 164 14.43 -24.13 -21.58
N GLU A 165 15.59 -24.76 -21.74
CA GLU A 165 15.88 -26.08 -21.18
C GLU A 165 15.82 -26.07 -19.65
N LYS A 166 16.49 -25.11 -19.01
CA LYS A 166 16.51 -24.98 -17.55
C LYS A 166 15.16 -24.55 -16.97
N LEU A 167 14.37 -23.76 -17.70
CA LEU A 167 13.02 -23.34 -17.29
C LEU A 167 11.91 -24.30 -17.70
N ARG A 168 12.20 -25.44 -18.33
CA ARG A 168 11.19 -26.47 -18.66
C ARG A 168 10.26 -26.83 -17.50
N PRO A 169 10.74 -27.01 -16.25
CA PRO A 169 9.89 -27.41 -15.12
C PRO A 169 8.79 -26.39 -14.79
N TRP A 170 8.97 -25.14 -15.18
CA TRP A 170 8.03 -24.04 -14.93
C TRP A 170 6.94 -23.92 -16.00
N LYS A 171 7.09 -24.64 -17.11
CA LYS A 171 6.14 -24.67 -18.21
C LYS A 171 5.08 -25.73 -17.91
N LYS A 172 4.13 -25.38 -17.05
CA LYS A 172 2.97 -26.21 -16.71
C LYS A 172 1.81 -25.95 -17.68
#